data_AF-A0A7C5DGI3-F1
#
_entry.id   AF-A0A7C5DGI3-F1
#
_cell.length_a   1.000
_cell.length_b   1.000
_cell.length_c   1.000
_cell.angle_alpha   90.00
_cell.angle_beta   90.00
_cell.angle_gamma   90.00
#
_symmetry.space_group_name_H-M   'P 1'
#
loop_
_entity.id
_entity.type
_entity.pdbx_description
1 polymer ?
#
loop_
_entity_poly.entity_id
_entity_poly.type
_entity_poly.pdbx_seq_one_letter_code
_entity_poly.pdbx_strand_id
1 'polypeptide(L)' 'MESLSVVFILQVLRISVPYLFASMGAVFSERGGVINLALEGLILAGAFGAMLGQHLTG' A
#
# COMPACT_ATOMS: atom_id res chain seq x y z
N MET A 1 19.53 -15.95 -14.35
CA MET A 1 19.68 -15.51 -12.94
C MET A 1 19.52 -14.00 -12.83
N GLU A 2 20.18 -13.21 -13.66
CA GLU A 2 20.03 -11.73 -13.74
C GLU A 2 18.57 -11.22 -13.82
N SER A 3 17.70 -11.88 -14.60
CA SER A 3 16.30 -11.47 -14.77
C SER A 3 15.43 -11.66 -13.52
N LEU A 4 15.74 -12.66 -12.70
CA LEU A 4 15.01 -12.93 -11.45
C LEU A 4 15.20 -11.77 -10.47
N SER A 5 16.43 -11.28 -10.33
CA SER A 5 16.77 -10.17 -9.44
C SER A 5 16.03 -8.89 -9.85
N VAL A 6 15.96 -8.60 -11.15
CA VAL A 6 15.24 -7.43 -11.67
C VAL A 6 13.75 -7.54 -11.40
N VAL A 7 13.12 -8.68 -11.68
CA VAL A 7 11.68 -8.90 -11.41
C VAL A 7 11.36 -8.79 -9.92
N PHE A 8 12.24 -9.32 -9.06
CA PHE A 8 12.08 -9.22 -7.62
C PHE A 8 12.10 -7.76 -7.15
N ILE A 9 13.06 -6.96 -7.60
CA ILE A 9 13.15 -5.54 -7.26
C ILE A 9 11.90 -4.79 -7.72
N LEU A 10 11.42 -5.05 -8.94
CA LEU A 10 10.20 -4.43 -9.45
C LEU A 10 8.97 -4.78 -8.62
N GLN A 11 8.87 -6.02 -8.13
CA GLN A 11 7.76 -6.45 -7.28
C GLN A 11 7.82 -5.79 -5.89
N VAL A 12 9.01 -5.66 -5.31
CA VAL A 12 9.23 -4.94 -4.06
C VAL A 12 8.80 -3.47 -4.21
N LEU A 13 9.22 -2.82 -5.29
CA LEU A 13 8.82 -1.43 -5.56
C LEU A 13 7.30 -1.30 -5.67
N ARG A 14 6.63 -2.17 -6.42
CA ARG A 14 5.17 -2.14 -6.57
C ARG A 14 4.44 -2.27 -5.22
N ILE A 15 4.87 -3.19 -4.36
CA ILE A 15 4.24 -3.40 -3.05
C ILE A 15 4.61 -2.27 -2.09
N SER A 16 5.81 -1.68 -2.20
CA SER A 16 6.22 -0.59 -1.31
C SER A 16 5.31 0.65 -1.40
N VAL A 17 4.75 0.96 -2.57
CA VAL A 17 3.92 2.16 -2.80
C VAL A 17 2.71 2.23 -1.85
N PRO A 18 1.77 1.27 -1.83
CA PRO A 18 0.63 1.32 -0.91
C PRO A 18 1.06 1.29 0.56
N TYR A 19 2.14 0.58 0.90
CA TYR A 19 2.67 0.55 2.27
C TYR A 19 3.24 1.90 2.71
N LEU A 20 3.92 2.64 1.83
CA LEU A 20 4.41 3.99 2.12
C LEU A 20 3.25 4.96 2.35
N PHE A 21 2.20 4.88 1.53
CA PHE A 21 1.01 5.71 1.76
C PHE A 21 0.32 5.40 3.09
N ALA A 22 0.16 4.12 3.44
CA ALA A 22 -0.40 3.71 4.72
C ALA A 22 0.48 4.15 5.90
N SER A 23 1.79 3.95 5.82
CA SER A 23 2.73 4.30 6.91
C SER A 23 2.86 5.81 7.11
N MET A 24 2.82 6.62 6.06
CA MET A 24 2.77 8.08 6.20
C MET A 24 1.54 8.52 7.00
N GLY A 25 0.37 7.96 6.72
CA GLY A 25 -0.84 8.19 7.52
C GLY A 25 -0.70 7.72 8.97
N ALA A 26 -0.03 6.58 9.19
CA ALA A 26 0.28 6.06 10.52
C ALA A 26 1.13 7.04 11.34
N VAL A 27 2.18 7.61 10.74
CA VAL A 27 3.07 8.58 11.41
C VAL A 27 2.28 9.79 11.89
N PHE A 28 1.35 10.32 11.08
CA PHE A 28 0.48 11.41 11.52
C PHE A 28 -0.44 11.00 12.68
N SER A 29 -0.99 9.78 12.65
CA SER A 29 -1.81 9.23 13.73
C SER A 29 -1.03 9.12 15.04
N GLU A 30 0.20 8.60 14.98
CA GLU A 30 1.09 8.47 16.13
C GLU A 30 1.45 9.83 16.72
N ARG A 31 1.68 10.85 15.88
CA ARG A 31 1.88 12.24 16.33
C ARG A 31 0.63 12.83 16.99
N GLY A 32 -0.56 12.38 16.60
CA GLY A 32 -1.83 12.72 17.24
C GLY A 32 -2.10 11.95 18.54
N GLY A 33 -1.17 11.10 18.99
CA GLY A 33 -1.30 10.31 20.22
C GLY A 33 -2.12 9.03 20.06
N VAL A 34 -2.48 8.64 18.84
CA VAL A 34 -3.25 7.42 18.56
C VAL A 34 -2.45 6.52 17.63
N ILE A 35 -2.00 5.38 18.13
CA ILE A 35 -1.26 4.40 17.30
C ILE A 35 -2.26 3.69 16.39
N ASN A 36 -2.04 3.77 15.08
CA ASN A 36 -2.93 3.14 14.10
C ASN A 36 -2.53 1.68 13.85
N LEU A 37 -3.33 0.75 14.38
CA LEU A 37 -3.15 -0.70 14.19
C LEU A 37 -3.88 -1.24 12.95
N ALA A 38 -4.71 -0.44 12.30
CA ALA A 38 -5.57 -0.85 11.20
C ALA A 38 -4.93 -0.67 9.80
N LEU A 39 -3.61 -0.61 9.72
CA LEU A 39 -2.87 -0.32 8.48
C LEU A 39 -3.14 -1.36 7.38
N GLU A 40 -3.23 -2.63 7.73
CA GLU A 40 -3.62 -3.69 6.79
C GLU A 40 -5.03 -3.46 6.24
N GLY A 41 -5.96 -3.02 7.10
CA GLY A 41 -7.32 -2.67 6.70
C GLY A 41 -7.36 -1.49 5.73
N LEU A 42 -6.50 -0.49 5.92
CA LEU A 42 -6.39 0.66 5.00
C LEU A 42 -5.84 0.24 3.63
N ILE A 43 -4.84 -0.64 3.59
CA ILE A 43 -4.31 -1.20 2.34
C ILE A 43 -5.39 -2.04 1.64
N LEU A 44 -6.12 -2.87 2.37
CA LEU A 44 -7.23 -3.67 1.83
C LEU A 44 -8.35 -2.78 1.28
N ALA A 45 -8.76 -1.74 2.02
CA ALA A 45 -9.75 -0.78 1.56
C ALA A 45 -9.31 -0.08 0.27
N GLY A 46 -8.03 0.32 0.18
CA GLY A 46 -7.44 0.86 -1.04
C GLY A 46 -7.46 -0.13 -2.21
N ALA A 47 -7.19 -1.41 -1.95
CA ALA A 47 -7.25 -2.46 -2.97
C ALA A 47 -8.68 -2.68 -3.50
N PHE A 48 -9.69 -2.72 -2.62
CA PHE A 48 -11.09 -2.79 -3.03
C PHE A 48 -11.53 -1.53 -3.78
N GLY A 49 -11.09 -0.34 -3.34
CA GLY A 49 -11.35 0.92 -4.03
C GLY A 49 -10.76 0.95 -5.44
N ALA A 50 -9.53 0.46 -5.61
CA ALA A 50 -8.89 0.33 -6.92
C ALA A 50 -9.65 -0.65 -7.83
N MET A 51 -10.08 -1.80 -7.29
CA MET A 51 -10.90 -2.77 -8.04
C MET A 51 -12.23 -2.14 -8.47
N LEU A 52 -12.91 -1.44 -7.57
CA LEU A 52 -14.15 -0.74 -7.88
C LEU A 52 -13.94 0.33 -8.96
N GLY A 53 -12.87 1.12 -8.84
CA GLY A 53 -12.50 2.12 -9.84
C GLY A 53 -12.31 1.49 -11.21
N GLN A 54 -11.50 0.44 -11.30
CA GLN A 54 -11.31 -0.33 -12.54
C GLN A 54 -12.63 -0.90 -13.08
N HIS A 55 -13.48 -1.45 -12.21
CA HIS A 55 -14.77 -1.99 -12.62
C HIS A 55 -15.68 -0.93 -13.25
N LEU A 56 -15.66 0.30 -12.73
CA LEU A 56 -16.50 1.40 -13.21
C LEU A 56 -15.90 2.12 -14.43
N THR A 57 -14.58 2.21 -14.55
CA THR A 57 -13.91 2.98 -15.62
C THR A 57 -13.44 2.16 -16.80
N GLY A 58 -13.28 0.83 -16.64
CA GLY A 58 -12.57 -0.03 -17.58
C GLY A 58 -11.10 -0.15 -17.22
#